data_AF-A0A813KSI0-F1
#
_entry.id   AF-A0A813KSI0-F1
#
_cell.length_a   1.000
_cell.length_b   1.000
_cell.length_c   1.000
_cell.angle_alpha   90.00
_cell.angle_beta   90.00
_cell.angle_gamma   90.00
#
_symmetry.space_group_name_H-M   'P 1'
#
loop_
_entity.id
_entity.type
_entity.pdbx_description
1 polymer ?
#
loop_
_entity_poly.entity_id
_entity_poly.type
_entity_poly.pdbx_seq_one_letter_code
_entity_poly.pdbx_strand_id
1 'polypeptide(L)'
;MTVILAITKAQTVALPPLRLLRLLRLSRLVRLVRCLPELLTMINGIRNGARAVGSSLLMVAILTYMFGIVMHMFLSNNEELADKFGTLALCMWTLLLDGTLTSETKGTLECLLAEEEYAMVFIFLVFLFLSCLTVMNMLIGVLCEVVSAVKQLEEQTIAHELVKGTVLVLLKQLDVDESGDISKEEMANVMEHEEARACLEDLNVNLEHLMDLLDMHYKDESDLSMLFLLELILACRGDQPSATKHVIAESMFLRWDLKETMHQLEERLDKKFQAIMPQAFIQASPSSFHNNSNANSAPPTKSKTSQFHSGRAEQRTINE
;
A
#
# COMPACT_ATOMS: atom_id res chain seq x y z
N MET A 1 -29.75 21.81 -40.44
CA MET A 1 -31.12 21.77 -39.87
C MET A 1 -32.10 20.91 -40.69
N THR A 2 -31.69 20.32 -41.82
CA THR A 2 -32.56 19.50 -42.69
C THR A 2 -32.33 17.99 -42.56
N VAL A 3 -31.16 17.54 -42.10
CA VAL A 3 -30.90 16.11 -41.80
C VAL A 3 -31.57 15.67 -40.49
N ILE A 4 -31.87 16.62 -39.60
CA ILE A 4 -32.57 16.38 -38.32
C ILE A 4 -34.06 16.08 -38.53
N LEU A 5 -34.66 16.41 -39.68
CA LEU A 5 -36.10 16.22 -39.93
C LEU A 5 -36.46 14.85 -40.55
N ALA A 6 -35.49 14.09 -41.09
CA ALA A 6 -35.77 12.84 -41.80
C ALA A 6 -35.80 11.58 -40.91
N ILE A 7 -35.27 11.64 -39.68
CA ILE A 7 -35.25 10.50 -38.76
C ILE A 7 -36.54 10.42 -37.90
N THR A 8 -37.46 11.39 -38.06
CA THR A 8 -38.71 11.49 -37.29
C THR A 8 -39.87 10.64 -37.83
N LYS A 9 -39.70 9.80 -38.87
CA LYS A 9 -40.86 9.09 -39.47
C LYS A 9 -40.64 7.60 -39.78
N ALA A 10 -40.10 6.85 -38.82
CA ALA A 10 -40.28 5.39 -38.76
C ALA A 10 -40.49 4.94 -37.30
N GLN A 11 -41.74 5.04 -36.86
CA GLN A 11 -42.48 4.13 -35.98
C GLN A 11 -41.66 3.16 -35.07
N THR A 12 -41.77 3.39 -33.75
CA THR A 12 -41.86 2.38 -32.66
C THR A 12 -40.71 1.39 -32.44
N VAL A 13 -39.60 1.80 -31.81
CA VAL A 13 -38.93 0.97 -30.78
C VAL A 13 -38.30 1.90 -29.74
N ALA A 14 -38.66 1.72 -28.47
CA ALA A 14 -38.02 2.39 -27.35
C ALA A 14 -36.50 2.27 -27.44
N LEU A 15 -35.74 3.35 -27.16
CA LEU A 15 -34.28 3.35 -27.17
C LEU A 15 -33.73 2.96 -25.77
N PRO A 16 -33.43 1.67 -25.49
CA PRO A 16 -32.72 1.26 -24.29
C PRO A 16 -31.33 1.92 -24.07
N PRO A 17 -30.49 2.25 -25.09
CA PRO A 17 -29.12 2.72 -24.83
C PRO A 17 -29.04 4.10 -24.13
N LEU A 18 -30.01 4.99 -24.34
CA LEU A 18 -30.08 6.29 -23.65
C LEU A 18 -30.47 6.16 -22.16
N ARG A 19 -31.17 5.08 -21.77
CA ARG A 19 -31.44 4.74 -20.36
C ARG A 19 -30.18 4.20 -19.66
N LEU A 20 -29.35 3.43 -20.37
CA LEU A 20 -28.07 2.91 -19.86
C LEU A 20 -27.08 4.04 -19.53
N LEU A 21 -27.03 5.13 -20.31
CA LEU A 21 -26.21 6.31 -19.99
C LEU A 21 -26.59 7.00 -18.66
N ARG A 22 -27.82 6.84 -18.16
CA ARG A 22 -28.19 7.33 -16.82
C ARG A 22 -27.56 6.48 -15.70
N LEU A 23 -27.35 5.18 -15.91
CA LEU A 23 -26.67 4.31 -14.95
C LEU A 23 -25.21 4.69 -14.76
N LEU A 24 -24.59 5.36 -15.74
CA LEU A 24 -23.24 5.91 -15.62
C LEU A 24 -23.13 6.97 -14.51
N ARG A 25 -24.25 7.58 -14.09
CA ARG A 25 -24.28 8.45 -12.89
C ARG A 25 -24.14 7.66 -11.58
N LEU A 26 -24.40 6.35 -11.55
CA LEU A 26 -24.09 5.45 -10.42
C LEU A 26 -22.58 5.26 -10.23
N SER A 27 -21.72 5.64 -11.19
CA SER A 27 -20.28 5.73 -10.93
C SER A 27 -19.92 6.70 -9.80
N ARG A 28 -20.81 7.66 -9.49
CA ARG A 28 -20.68 8.52 -8.30
C ARG A 28 -20.84 7.71 -6.99
N LEU A 29 -21.56 6.59 -7.01
CA LEU A 29 -21.67 5.66 -5.87
C LEU A 29 -20.32 5.02 -5.54
N VAL A 30 -19.46 4.76 -6.55
CA VAL A 30 -18.08 4.29 -6.34
C VAL A 30 -17.25 5.32 -5.59
N ARG A 31 -17.48 6.62 -5.80
CA ARG A 31 -16.82 7.67 -5.01
C ARG A 31 -17.31 7.67 -3.56
N LEU A 32 -18.59 7.40 -3.32
CA LEU A 32 -19.16 7.28 -1.97
C LEU A 32 -18.58 6.08 -1.21
N VAL A 33 -18.39 4.94 -1.89
CA VAL A 33 -17.71 3.76 -1.33
C VAL A 33 -16.29 4.09 -0.87
N ARG A 34 -15.57 4.96 -1.61
CA ARG A 34 -14.22 5.41 -1.24
C ARG A 34 -14.18 6.34 -0.01
N CYS A 35 -15.30 6.96 0.36
CA CYS A 35 -15.39 7.77 1.57
C CYS A 35 -15.48 6.91 2.86
N LEU A 36 -15.78 5.61 2.73
CA LEU A 36 -15.86 4.67 3.84
C LEU A 36 -14.73 3.63 3.73
N PRO A 37 -13.60 3.82 4.45
CA PRO A 37 -12.45 2.92 4.36
C PRO A 37 -12.79 1.47 4.75
N GLU A 38 -13.75 1.26 5.65
CA GLU A 38 -14.21 -0.08 6.05
C GLU A 38 -14.82 -0.87 4.88
N LEU A 39 -15.62 -0.21 4.05
CA LEU A 39 -16.25 -0.84 2.88
C LEU A 39 -15.20 -1.19 1.82
N LEU A 40 -14.18 -0.34 1.64
CA LEU A 40 -13.05 -0.64 0.76
C LEU A 40 -12.27 -1.87 1.23
N THR A 41 -12.02 -1.99 2.54
CA THR A 41 -11.34 -3.16 3.11
C THR A 41 -12.13 -4.45 2.84
N MET A 42 -13.45 -4.43 3.05
CA MET A 42 -14.31 -5.59 2.76
C MET A 42 -14.31 -5.95 1.27
N ILE A 43 -14.41 -4.96 0.37
CA ILE A 43 -14.37 -5.18 -1.08
C ILE A 43 -13.00 -5.75 -1.51
N ASN A 44 -11.91 -5.25 -0.95
CA ASN A 44 -10.57 -5.78 -1.21
C ASN A 44 -10.44 -7.23 -0.72
N GLY A 45 -11.05 -7.57 0.43
CA GLY A 45 -11.12 -8.95 0.92
C GLY A 45 -11.87 -9.88 -0.03
N ILE A 46 -13.06 -9.47 -0.49
CA ILE A 46 -13.85 -10.22 -1.48
C ILE A 46 -13.05 -10.39 -2.78
N ARG A 47 -12.34 -9.35 -3.22
CA ARG A 47 -11.52 -9.39 -4.45
C ARG A 47 -10.37 -10.39 -4.33
N ASN A 48 -9.73 -10.49 -3.17
CA ASN A 48 -8.65 -11.44 -2.96
C ASN A 48 -9.16 -12.89 -3.05
N GLY A 49 -10.27 -13.20 -2.39
CA GLY A 49 -10.91 -14.53 -2.47
C GLY A 49 -11.61 -14.84 -3.80
N ALA A 50 -11.85 -13.83 -4.65
CA ALA A 50 -12.56 -14.00 -5.91
C ALA A 50 -11.87 -14.96 -6.89
N ARG A 51 -10.53 -15.07 -6.83
CA ARG A 51 -9.79 -16.02 -7.67
C ARG A 51 -10.13 -17.47 -7.32
N ALA A 52 -10.11 -17.82 -6.03
CA ALA A 52 -10.44 -19.16 -5.56
C ALA A 52 -11.91 -19.52 -5.88
N VAL A 53 -12.83 -18.60 -5.54
CA VAL A 53 -14.26 -18.76 -5.83
C VAL A 53 -14.53 -18.88 -7.33
N GLY A 54 -13.89 -18.05 -8.16
CA GLY A 54 -14.04 -18.09 -9.61
C GLY A 54 -13.62 -19.42 -10.24
N SER A 55 -12.52 -20.00 -9.77
CA SER A 55 -12.08 -21.33 -10.24
C SER A 55 -13.08 -22.44 -9.89
N SER A 56 -13.67 -22.38 -8.69
CA SER A 56 -14.68 -23.35 -8.24
C SER A 56 -16.01 -23.17 -8.99
N LEU A 57 -16.43 -21.93 -9.23
CA LEU A 57 -17.64 -21.63 -10.01
C LEU A 57 -17.51 -22.13 -11.45
N LEU A 58 -16.33 -22.00 -12.07
CA LEU A 58 -16.06 -22.54 -13.39
C LEU A 58 -16.19 -24.08 -13.39
N MET A 59 -15.67 -24.75 -12.36
CA MET A 59 -15.78 -26.20 -12.24
C MET A 59 -17.24 -26.65 -12.08
N VAL A 60 -18.03 -25.96 -11.26
CA VAL A 60 -19.47 -26.19 -11.14
C VAL A 60 -20.18 -25.96 -12.49
N ALA A 61 -19.85 -24.89 -13.21
CA ALA A 61 -20.46 -24.60 -14.51
C ALA A 61 -20.20 -25.73 -15.54
N ILE A 62 -18.99 -26.28 -15.57
CA ILE A 62 -18.64 -27.42 -16.43
C ILE A 62 -19.43 -28.67 -16.03
N LEU A 63 -19.53 -28.97 -14.73
CA LEU A 63 -20.34 -30.10 -14.23
C LEU A 63 -21.81 -29.93 -14.59
N THR A 64 -22.41 -28.76 -14.30
CA THR A 64 -23.80 -28.45 -14.66
C THR A 64 -24.05 -28.57 -16.16
N TYR A 65 -23.10 -28.15 -17.00
CA TYR A 65 -23.21 -28.30 -18.45
C TYR A 65 -23.20 -29.78 -18.88
N MET A 66 -22.26 -30.58 -18.36
CA MET A 66 -22.15 -32.00 -18.70
C MET A 66 -23.41 -32.78 -18.31
N PHE A 67 -23.84 -32.66 -17.05
CA PHE A 67 -25.04 -33.33 -16.57
C PHE A 67 -26.32 -32.75 -17.19
N GLY A 68 -26.33 -31.46 -17.54
CA GLY A 68 -27.43 -30.81 -18.27
C GLY A 68 -27.68 -31.41 -19.64
N ILE A 69 -26.62 -31.72 -20.40
CA ILE A 69 -26.76 -32.41 -21.69
C ILE A 69 -27.33 -33.81 -21.51
N VAL A 70 -26.82 -34.56 -20.53
CA VAL A 70 -27.29 -35.93 -20.25
C VAL A 70 -28.77 -35.92 -19.90
N MET A 71 -29.19 -35.11 -18.94
CA MET A 71 -30.59 -35.00 -18.53
C MET A 71 -31.48 -34.53 -19.68
N HIS A 72 -31.06 -33.52 -20.44
CA HIS A 72 -31.82 -33.05 -21.59
C HIS A 72 -32.02 -34.15 -22.64
N MET A 73 -30.98 -34.94 -22.95
CA MET A 73 -31.05 -36.00 -23.96
C MET A 73 -32.06 -37.09 -23.61
N PHE A 74 -32.22 -37.43 -22.33
CA PHE A 74 -33.14 -38.47 -21.89
C PHE A 74 -34.54 -37.95 -21.54
N LEU A 75 -34.66 -36.76 -20.95
CA LEU A 75 -35.95 -36.22 -20.51
C LEU A 75 -36.68 -35.38 -21.57
N SER A 76 -36.02 -35.01 -22.69
CA SER A 76 -36.63 -34.13 -23.71
C SER A 76 -37.89 -34.71 -24.37
N ASN A 77 -38.17 -36.01 -24.23
CA ASN A 77 -39.33 -36.65 -24.85
C ASN A 77 -40.58 -36.65 -23.95
N ASN A 78 -40.47 -36.25 -22.68
CA ASN A 78 -41.58 -36.30 -21.73
C ASN A 78 -42.24 -34.92 -21.61
N GLU A 79 -43.51 -34.80 -22.03
CA GLU A 79 -44.25 -33.53 -22.00
C GLU A 79 -44.44 -32.98 -20.58
N GLU A 80 -44.62 -33.84 -19.57
CA GLU A 80 -44.81 -33.43 -18.16
C GLU A 80 -43.53 -32.83 -17.54
N LEU A 81 -42.35 -33.22 -18.04
CA LEU A 81 -41.05 -32.72 -17.58
C LEU A 81 -40.53 -31.54 -18.44
N ALA A 82 -41.24 -31.15 -19.50
CA ALA A 82 -40.82 -30.11 -20.43
C ALA A 82 -40.64 -28.74 -19.74
N ASP A 83 -41.42 -28.46 -18.70
CA ASP A 83 -41.33 -27.21 -17.91
C ASP A 83 -40.01 -27.07 -17.14
N LYS A 84 -39.29 -28.17 -16.88
CA LYS A 84 -37.99 -28.17 -16.19
C LYS A 84 -36.83 -28.60 -17.08
N PHE A 85 -37.09 -29.46 -18.07
CA PHE A 85 -36.07 -30.11 -18.90
C PHE A 85 -36.25 -29.94 -20.42
N GLY A 86 -37.22 -29.13 -20.85
CA GLY A 86 -37.57 -28.99 -22.28
C GLY A 86 -36.51 -28.32 -23.14
N THR A 87 -35.66 -27.45 -22.58
CA THR A 87 -34.49 -26.90 -23.29
C THR A 87 -33.23 -27.11 -22.49
N LEU A 88 -32.07 -27.18 -23.17
CA LEU A 88 -30.77 -27.32 -22.50
C LEU A 88 -30.52 -26.20 -21.47
N ALA A 89 -30.89 -24.96 -21.80
CA ALA A 89 -30.74 -23.83 -20.88
C ALA A 89 -31.61 -23.99 -19.62
N LEU A 90 -32.83 -24.50 -19.78
CA LEU A 90 -33.72 -24.83 -18.66
C LEU A 90 -33.16 -25.96 -17.81
N CYS A 91 -32.62 -27.02 -18.44
CA CYS A 91 -31.96 -28.12 -17.73
C CYS A 91 -30.80 -27.62 -16.88
N MET A 92 -29.93 -26.77 -17.47
CA MET A 92 -28.81 -26.17 -16.76
C MET A 92 -29.28 -25.27 -15.61
N TRP A 93 -30.35 -24.51 -15.82
CA TRP A 93 -30.96 -23.65 -14.79
C TRP A 93 -31.52 -24.48 -13.63
N THR A 94 -32.30 -25.52 -13.92
CA THR A 94 -32.86 -26.46 -12.95
C THR A 94 -31.74 -27.18 -12.18
N LEU A 95 -30.71 -27.69 -12.85
CA LEU A 95 -29.57 -28.34 -12.18
C LEU A 95 -28.78 -27.37 -11.31
N LEU A 96 -28.57 -26.13 -11.75
CA LEU A 96 -27.87 -25.12 -10.97
C LEU A 96 -28.66 -24.71 -9.72
N LEU A 97 -29.96 -24.42 -9.86
CA LEU A 97 -30.79 -23.97 -8.74
C LEU A 97 -31.18 -25.12 -7.82
N ASP A 98 -31.76 -26.19 -8.36
CA ASP A 98 -32.29 -27.28 -7.54
C ASP A 98 -31.23 -28.27 -7.13
N GLY A 99 -30.14 -28.41 -7.88
CA GLY A 99 -29.05 -29.33 -7.52
C GLY A 99 -27.89 -28.67 -6.79
N THR A 100 -27.36 -27.54 -7.29
CA THR A 100 -26.23 -26.85 -6.64
C THR A 100 -26.68 -25.93 -5.50
N LEU A 101 -27.69 -25.10 -5.73
CA LEU A 101 -28.20 -24.16 -4.71
C LEU A 101 -29.30 -24.77 -3.83
N THR A 102 -29.74 -25.98 -4.15
CA THR A 102 -30.73 -26.76 -3.39
C THR A 102 -32.04 -26.01 -3.11
N SER A 103 -32.49 -25.14 -4.03
CA SER A 103 -33.71 -24.34 -3.83
C SER A 103 -34.97 -25.19 -3.71
N GLU A 104 -35.21 -26.08 -4.68
CA GLU A 104 -36.39 -26.95 -4.71
C GLU A 104 -36.03 -28.39 -5.10
N THR A 105 -34.91 -28.90 -4.57
CA THR A 105 -34.41 -30.26 -4.86
C THR A 105 -35.47 -31.35 -4.70
N LYS A 106 -36.29 -31.27 -3.64
CA LYS A 106 -37.34 -32.25 -3.36
C LYS A 106 -38.40 -32.29 -4.46
N GLY A 107 -38.86 -31.12 -4.92
CA GLY A 107 -39.87 -31.02 -5.96
C GLY A 107 -39.37 -31.59 -7.29
N THR A 108 -38.10 -31.36 -7.62
CA THR A 108 -37.50 -31.96 -8.83
C THR A 108 -37.32 -33.47 -8.70
N LEU A 109 -36.95 -33.98 -7.52
CA LEU A 109 -36.85 -35.42 -7.28
C LEU A 109 -38.21 -36.14 -7.32
N GLU A 110 -39.25 -35.53 -6.75
CA GLU A 110 -40.63 -36.05 -6.76
C GLU A 110 -41.19 -36.11 -8.18
N CYS A 111 -40.96 -35.08 -9.01
CA CYS A 111 -41.36 -35.09 -10.42
C CYS A 111 -40.69 -36.24 -11.20
N LEU A 112 -39.39 -36.47 -11.00
CA LEU A 112 -38.69 -37.57 -11.68
C LEU A 112 -39.15 -38.95 -11.21
N LEU A 113 -39.54 -39.07 -9.93
CA LEU A 113 -40.01 -40.33 -9.37
C LEU A 113 -41.44 -40.66 -9.80
N ALA A 114 -42.28 -39.65 -10.01
CA ALA A 114 -43.65 -39.79 -10.51
C ALA A 114 -43.68 -40.38 -11.94
N GLU A 115 -42.71 -40.00 -12.77
CA GLU A 115 -42.56 -40.47 -14.15
C GLU A 115 -41.81 -41.81 -14.27
N GLU A 116 -41.55 -42.49 -13.14
CA GLU A 116 -40.83 -43.78 -13.07
C GLU A 116 -39.41 -43.78 -13.68
N GLU A 117 -38.79 -42.60 -13.85
CA GLU A 117 -37.45 -42.41 -14.45
C GLU A 117 -36.31 -42.64 -13.43
N TYR A 118 -36.25 -43.84 -12.84
CA TYR A 118 -35.30 -44.17 -11.77
C TYR A 118 -33.82 -43.96 -12.14
N ALA A 119 -33.46 -44.17 -13.41
CA ALA A 119 -32.10 -43.95 -13.90
C ALA A 119 -31.70 -42.46 -13.81
N MET A 120 -32.64 -41.56 -14.13
CA MET A 120 -32.42 -40.12 -14.10
C MET A 120 -32.41 -39.58 -12.67
N VAL A 121 -33.23 -40.17 -11.78
CA VAL A 121 -33.16 -39.91 -10.33
C VAL A 121 -31.76 -40.24 -9.80
N PHE A 122 -31.20 -41.39 -10.18
CA PHE A 122 -29.85 -41.78 -9.76
C PHE A 122 -28.78 -40.81 -10.28
N ILE A 123 -28.84 -40.43 -11.56
CA ILE A 123 -27.90 -39.46 -12.15
C ILE A 123 -28.01 -38.09 -11.45
N PHE A 124 -29.23 -37.65 -11.16
CA PHE A 124 -29.47 -36.40 -10.44
C PHE A 124 -28.91 -36.45 -9.00
N LEU A 125 -29.05 -37.56 -8.28
CA LEU A 125 -28.46 -37.75 -6.95
C LEU A 125 -26.93 -37.76 -7.00
N VAL A 126 -26.33 -38.40 -8.02
CA VAL A 126 -24.87 -38.38 -8.23
C VAL A 126 -24.39 -36.95 -8.51
N PHE A 127 -25.10 -36.21 -9.36
CA PHE A 127 -24.81 -34.81 -9.63
C PHE A 127 -24.90 -33.96 -8.35
N LEU A 128 -25.95 -34.14 -7.55
CA LEU A 128 -26.12 -33.43 -6.28
C LEU A 128 -24.93 -33.70 -5.35
N PHE A 129 -24.55 -34.97 -5.20
CA PHE A 129 -23.40 -35.35 -4.37
C PHE A 129 -22.09 -34.69 -4.87
N LEU A 130 -21.81 -34.74 -6.17
CA LEU A 130 -20.62 -34.12 -6.78
C LEU A 130 -20.64 -32.58 -6.66
N SER A 131 -21.81 -31.96 -6.80
CA SER A 131 -21.99 -30.53 -6.64
C SER A 131 -21.73 -30.10 -5.19
N CYS A 132 -22.30 -30.81 -4.21
CA CYS A 132 -22.02 -30.57 -2.79
C CYS A 132 -20.52 -30.73 -2.46
N LEU A 133 -19.86 -31.78 -2.99
CA LEU A 133 -18.41 -31.95 -2.82
C LEU A 133 -17.62 -30.78 -3.44
N THR A 134 -18.03 -30.28 -4.59
CA THR A 134 -17.37 -29.15 -5.26
C THR A 134 -17.53 -27.85 -4.47
N VAL A 135 -18.72 -27.59 -3.92
CA VAL A 135 -18.96 -26.44 -3.03
C VAL A 135 -18.16 -26.58 -1.73
N MET A 136 -18.09 -27.77 -1.15
CA MET A 136 -17.24 -28.02 0.02
C MET A 136 -15.75 -27.78 -0.29
N ASN A 137 -15.27 -28.24 -1.44
CA ASN A 137 -13.89 -28.00 -1.89
C ASN A 137 -13.60 -26.50 -2.10
N MET A 138 -14.59 -25.71 -2.54
CA MET A 138 -14.49 -24.25 -2.59
C MET A 138 -14.31 -23.65 -1.19
N LEU A 139 -15.13 -24.08 -0.22
CA LEU A 139 -15.05 -23.59 1.17
C LEU A 139 -13.70 -23.92 1.79
N ILE A 140 -13.21 -25.15 1.59
CA ILE A 140 -11.88 -25.57 2.05
C ILE A 140 -10.80 -24.70 1.41
N GLY A 141 -10.88 -24.44 0.11
CA GLY A 141 -9.93 -23.56 -0.59
C GLY A 141 -9.86 -22.15 -0.01
N VAL A 142 -11.01 -21.53 0.25
CA VAL A 142 -11.09 -20.19 0.87
C VAL A 142 -10.56 -20.21 2.31
N LEU A 143 -10.92 -21.24 3.10
CA LEU A 143 -10.40 -21.38 4.47
C LEU A 143 -8.88 -21.54 4.48
N CYS A 144 -8.32 -22.34 3.57
CA CYS A 144 -6.88 -22.50 3.42
C CYS A 144 -6.20 -21.16 3.04
N GLU A 145 -6.80 -20.36 2.17
CA GLU A 145 -6.28 -19.04 1.81
C GLU A 145 -6.26 -18.09 3.02
N VAL A 146 -7.34 -18.04 3.80
CA VAL A 146 -7.43 -17.22 5.02
C VAL A 146 -6.42 -17.70 6.07
N VAL A 147 -6.34 -19.01 6.33
CA VAL A 147 -5.39 -19.57 7.30
C VAL A 147 -3.95 -19.30 6.87
N SER A 148 -3.64 -19.42 5.58
CA SER A 148 -2.30 -19.08 5.06
C SER A 148 -1.97 -17.60 5.23
N ALA A 149 -2.94 -16.71 5.03
CA ALA A 149 -2.74 -15.28 5.24
C ALA A 149 -2.52 -14.93 6.72
N VAL A 150 -3.28 -15.54 7.63
CA VAL A 150 -3.08 -15.38 9.09
C VAL A 150 -1.72 -15.92 9.51
N LYS A 151 -1.33 -17.10 9.00
CA LYS A 151 -0.02 -17.70 9.30
C LYS A 151 1.14 -16.79 8.89
N GLN A 152 1.08 -16.18 7.71
CA GLN A 152 2.11 -15.24 7.25
C GLN A 152 2.21 -14.01 8.16
N LEU A 153 1.08 -13.49 8.63
CA LEU A 153 1.06 -12.35 9.54
C LEU A 153 1.63 -12.71 10.93
N GLU A 154 1.29 -13.90 11.43
CA GLU A 154 1.82 -14.40 12.71
C GLU A 154 3.33 -14.66 12.60
N GLU A 155 3.81 -15.31 11.54
CA GLU A 155 5.24 -15.56 11.30
C GLU A 155 6.04 -14.25 11.28
N GLN A 156 5.53 -13.21 10.61
CA GLN A 156 6.15 -11.88 10.60
C GLN A 156 6.19 -11.25 12.00
N THR A 157 5.12 -11.38 12.77
CA THR A 157 5.03 -10.81 14.13
C THR A 157 5.98 -11.53 15.09
N ILE A 158 6.01 -12.86 15.05
CA ILE A 158 6.91 -13.68 15.87
C ILE A 158 8.37 -13.42 15.51
N ALA A 159 8.70 -13.37 14.22
CA ALA A 159 10.07 -13.06 13.78
C ALA A 159 10.49 -11.66 14.26
N HIS A 160 9.60 -10.67 14.19
CA HIS A 160 9.87 -9.32 14.70
C HIS A 160 10.09 -9.32 16.22
N GLU A 161 9.26 -10.04 16.98
CA GLU A 161 9.38 -10.13 18.43
C GLU A 161 10.65 -10.87 18.89
N LEU A 162 11.01 -11.95 18.20
CA LEU A 162 12.24 -12.71 18.48
C LEU A 162 13.49 -11.86 18.21
N VAL A 163 13.54 -11.15 17.08
CA VAL A 163 14.64 -10.23 16.76
C VAL A 163 14.75 -9.12 17.81
N LYS A 164 13.61 -8.51 18.18
CA LYS A 164 13.57 -7.50 19.24
C LYS A 164 14.11 -8.05 20.57
N GLY A 165 13.74 -9.29 20.92
CA GLY A 165 14.23 -9.98 22.10
C GLY A 165 15.75 -10.20 22.08
N THR A 166 16.29 -10.72 20.97
CA THR A 166 17.74 -10.96 20.81
C THR A 166 18.54 -9.66 20.92
N VAL A 167 18.11 -8.60 20.23
CA VAL A 167 18.78 -7.29 20.30
C VAL A 167 18.71 -6.72 21.71
N LEU A 168 17.57 -6.83 22.39
CA LEU A 168 17.42 -6.33 23.76
C LEU A 168 18.32 -7.07 24.76
N VAL A 169 18.53 -8.37 24.59
CA VAL A 169 19.51 -9.14 25.38
C VAL A 169 20.92 -8.65 25.11
N LEU A 170 21.28 -8.42 23.84
CA LEU A 170 22.58 -7.86 23.48
C LEU A 170 22.76 -6.48 24.14
N LEU A 171 21.81 -5.55 23.97
CA LEU A 171 21.87 -4.23 24.60
C LEU A 171 21.94 -4.28 26.14
N LYS A 172 21.30 -5.25 26.79
CA LYS A 172 21.45 -5.45 28.24
C LYS A 172 22.83 -5.95 28.67
N GLN A 173 23.53 -6.69 27.80
CA GLN A 173 24.91 -7.08 28.07
C GLN A 173 25.88 -5.92 27.87
N LEU A 174 25.46 -4.90 27.10
CA LEU A 174 26.22 -3.67 26.82
C LEU A 174 26.17 -2.68 27.96
N ASP A 175 24.99 -2.56 28.59
CA ASP A 175 24.70 -1.66 29.69
C ASP A 175 25.37 -2.18 30.98
N VAL A 176 26.69 -1.97 31.10
CA VAL A 176 27.51 -2.46 32.22
C VAL A 176 27.19 -1.72 33.51
N ASP A 177 26.77 -0.46 33.41
CA ASP A 177 26.42 0.37 34.56
C ASP A 177 24.94 0.25 34.98
N GLU A 178 24.15 -0.55 34.25
CA GLU A 178 22.70 -0.74 34.43
C GLU A 178 21.93 0.59 34.49
N SER A 179 22.43 1.62 33.80
CA SER A 179 21.80 2.93 33.75
C SER A 179 20.53 2.94 32.91
N GLY A 180 20.39 1.99 31.97
CA GLY A 180 19.30 1.92 30.99
C GLY A 180 19.53 2.78 29.75
N ASP A 181 20.63 3.52 29.70
CA ASP A 181 21.10 4.33 28.58
C ASP A 181 22.47 3.79 28.13
N ILE A 182 22.77 3.89 26.83
CA ILE A 182 24.01 3.36 26.24
C ILE A 182 24.84 4.53 25.74
N SER A 183 26.06 4.63 26.25
CA SER A 183 27.01 5.68 25.90
C SER A 183 27.76 5.35 24.59
N LYS A 184 28.36 6.38 23.98
CA LYS A 184 29.17 6.21 22.76
C LYS A 184 30.34 5.25 22.96
N GLU A 185 30.94 5.27 24.16
CA GLU A 185 32.09 4.41 24.48
C GLU A 185 31.69 2.94 24.61
N GLU A 186 30.55 2.65 25.26
CA GLU A 186 30.01 1.29 25.37
C GLU A 186 29.63 0.71 24.01
N MET A 187 28.97 1.52 23.17
CA MET A 187 28.65 1.13 21.80
C MET A 187 29.90 0.85 20.97
N ALA A 188 30.92 1.72 21.06
CA ALA A 188 32.17 1.54 20.34
C ALA A 188 32.90 0.26 20.77
N ASN A 189 32.96 -0.01 22.08
CA ASN A 189 33.59 -1.22 22.64
C ASN A 189 32.92 -2.51 22.15
N VAL A 190 31.61 -2.48 21.91
CA VAL A 190 30.88 -3.64 21.37
C VAL A 190 31.01 -3.81 19.88
N MET A 191 31.10 -2.72 19.13
CA MET A 191 31.40 -2.81 17.71
C MET A 191 32.81 -3.37 17.44
N GLU A 192 33.70 -3.38 18.44
CA GLU A 192 34.99 -4.07 18.41
C GLU A 192 34.87 -5.59 18.68
N HIS A 193 33.79 -6.06 19.32
CA HIS A 193 33.57 -7.48 19.59
C HIS A 193 33.01 -8.22 18.36
N GLU A 194 33.76 -9.23 17.92
CA GLU A 194 33.41 -10.05 16.74
C GLU A 194 32.05 -10.77 16.90
N GLU A 195 31.71 -11.23 18.11
CA GLU A 195 30.43 -11.89 18.41
C GLU A 195 29.22 -10.95 18.25
N ALA A 196 29.33 -9.69 18.69
CA ALA A 196 28.25 -8.72 18.59
C ALA A 196 28.03 -8.27 17.14
N ARG A 197 29.13 -8.06 16.40
CA ARG A 197 29.09 -7.74 14.98
C ARG A 197 28.49 -8.88 14.16
N ALA A 198 28.89 -10.13 14.43
CA ALA A 198 28.31 -11.32 13.81
C ALA A 198 26.80 -11.45 14.12
N CYS A 199 26.39 -11.19 15.37
CA CYS A 199 24.97 -11.21 15.76
C CYS A 199 24.14 -10.15 14.99
N LEU A 200 24.65 -8.93 14.85
CA LEU A 200 23.97 -7.88 14.08
C LEU A 200 23.93 -8.18 12.57
N GLU A 201 24.98 -8.80 12.04
CA GLU A 201 25.04 -9.26 10.65
C GLU A 201 24.06 -10.42 10.38
N ASP A 202 23.97 -11.39 11.29
CA ASP A 202 22.98 -12.48 11.26
C ASP A 202 21.54 -11.96 11.31
N LEU A 203 21.32 -10.83 12.00
CA LEU A 203 20.05 -10.12 12.04
C LEU A 203 19.78 -9.26 10.80
N ASN A 204 20.69 -9.26 9.82
CA ASN A 204 20.60 -8.54 8.55
C ASN A 204 20.49 -7.01 8.74
N VAL A 205 21.20 -6.50 9.74
CA VAL A 205 21.33 -5.06 10.05
C VAL A 205 22.44 -4.47 9.19
N ASN A 206 22.17 -3.33 8.53
CA ASN A 206 23.21 -2.60 7.81
C ASN A 206 24.10 -1.84 8.81
N LEU A 207 25.25 -2.43 9.15
CA LEU A 207 26.21 -1.88 10.10
C LEU A 207 26.76 -0.51 9.66
N GLU A 208 27.01 -0.31 8.38
CA GLU A 208 27.53 0.97 7.86
C GLU A 208 26.52 2.08 8.11
N HIS A 209 25.26 1.85 7.75
CA HIS A 209 24.19 2.82 7.95
C HIS A 209 23.88 3.05 9.44
N LEU A 210 23.92 1.99 10.26
CA LEU A 210 23.72 2.10 11.70
C LEU A 210 24.79 2.99 12.35
N MET A 211 26.06 2.85 11.97
CA MET A 211 27.15 3.66 12.51
C MET A 211 26.98 5.14 12.17
N ASP A 212 26.60 5.46 10.93
CA ASP A 212 26.36 6.85 10.52
C ASP A 212 25.19 7.49 11.30
N LEU A 213 24.11 6.72 11.52
CA LEU A 213 22.96 7.17 12.31
C LEU A 213 23.32 7.35 13.79
N LEU A 214 24.13 6.46 14.35
CA LEU A 214 24.62 6.60 15.73
C LEU A 214 25.49 7.85 15.87
N ASP A 215 26.40 8.11 14.94
CA ASP A 215 27.23 9.31 14.96
C ASP A 215 26.40 10.61 14.84
N MET A 216 25.29 10.57 14.10
CA MET A 216 24.32 11.68 14.06
C MET A 216 23.68 11.90 15.44
N HIS A 217 23.20 10.86 16.11
CA HIS A 217 22.49 10.99 17.39
C HIS A 217 23.43 11.33 18.55
N TYR A 218 24.63 10.73 18.60
CA TYR A 218 25.63 11.02 19.64
C TYR A 218 26.26 12.42 19.53
N LYS A 219 26.02 13.17 18.45
CA LYS A 219 26.46 14.58 18.36
C LYS A 219 25.64 15.50 19.26
N ASP A 220 24.35 15.18 19.45
CA ASP A 220 23.42 16.01 20.21
C ASP A 220 23.23 15.49 21.65
N GLU A 221 23.35 14.18 21.88
CA GLU A 221 23.21 13.52 23.19
C GLU A 221 24.43 12.65 23.53
N SER A 222 24.87 12.62 24.79
CA SER A 222 26.00 11.77 25.22
C SER A 222 25.64 10.29 25.28
N ASP A 223 24.40 10.00 25.66
CA ASP A 223 23.90 8.67 25.98
C ASP A 223 22.53 8.49 25.30
N LEU A 224 22.29 7.34 24.67
CA LEU A 224 21.01 7.03 24.06
C LEU A 224 20.25 6.00 24.88
N SER A 225 18.96 6.24 25.10
CA SER A 225 18.12 5.26 25.79
C SER A 225 18.07 3.92 25.05
N MET A 226 18.15 2.82 25.80
CA MET A 226 18.12 1.46 25.27
C MET A 226 16.93 1.20 24.35
N LEU A 227 15.76 1.78 24.66
CA LEU A 227 14.57 1.66 23.83
C LEU A 227 14.72 2.38 22.48
N PHE A 228 15.34 3.55 22.48
CA PHE A 228 15.57 4.33 21.27
C PHE A 228 16.63 3.66 20.39
N LEU A 229 17.72 3.18 20.98
CA LEU A 229 18.77 2.45 20.30
C LEU A 229 18.27 1.14 19.69
N LEU A 230 17.40 0.41 20.40
CA LEU A 230 16.71 -0.76 19.86
C LEU A 230 15.87 -0.42 18.62
N GLU A 231 15.11 0.68 18.66
CA GLU A 231 14.35 1.16 17.49
C GLU A 231 15.27 1.52 16.32
N LEU A 232 16.42 2.14 16.60
CA LEU A 232 17.40 2.52 15.57
C LEU A 232 18.04 1.29 14.91
N ILE A 233 18.45 0.29 15.69
CA ILE A 233 18.99 -0.98 15.18
C ILE A 233 17.94 -1.71 14.34
N LEU A 234 16.68 -1.76 14.79
CA LEU A 234 15.59 -2.37 14.05
C LEU A 234 15.25 -1.62 12.75
N ALA A 235 15.41 -0.28 12.73
CA ALA A 235 15.20 0.54 11.54
C ALA A 235 16.28 0.30 10.46
N CYS A 236 17.49 -0.09 10.87
CA CYS A 236 18.60 -0.39 9.96
C CYS A 236 18.53 -1.80 9.35
N ARG A 237 17.48 -2.58 9.63
CA ARG A 237 17.33 -3.95 9.11
C ARG A 237 16.89 -3.92 7.64
N GLY A 238 17.64 -4.58 6.76
CA GLY A 238 17.35 -4.59 5.32
C GLY A 238 16.06 -5.30 4.90
N ASP A 239 15.45 -6.06 5.82
CA ASP A 239 14.25 -6.87 5.58
C ASP A 239 12.95 -6.22 6.11
N GLN A 240 13.02 -4.96 6.57
CA GLN A 240 11.83 -4.24 7.02
C GLN A 240 11.07 -3.60 5.84
N PRO A 241 9.74 -3.73 5.77
CA PRO A 241 8.94 -2.92 4.86
C PRO A 241 9.06 -1.44 5.25
N SER A 242 9.41 -0.58 4.28
CA SER A 242 9.56 0.86 4.50
C SER A 242 8.24 1.48 4.99
N ALA A 243 8.15 1.70 6.30
CA ALA A 243 7.11 2.47 6.93
C ALA A 243 7.43 3.95 6.82
N THR A 244 6.43 4.82 6.97
CA THR A 244 6.61 6.28 6.96
C THR A 244 7.64 6.76 7.99
N LYS A 245 7.77 6.07 9.13
CA LYS A 245 8.80 6.34 10.14
C LYS A 245 10.23 6.19 9.58
N HIS A 246 10.48 5.16 8.78
CA HIS A 246 11.78 4.88 8.17
C HIS A 246 12.14 5.96 7.15
N VAL A 247 11.17 6.37 6.32
CA VAL A 247 11.35 7.47 5.35
C VAL A 247 11.65 8.80 6.05
N ILE A 248 11.01 9.07 7.18
CA ILE A 248 11.26 10.27 7.98
C ILE A 248 12.67 10.22 8.60
N ALA A 249 13.07 9.08 9.16
CA ALA A 249 14.41 8.89 9.73
C ALA A 249 15.51 9.06 8.67
N GLU A 250 15.37 8.42 7.50
CA GLU A 250 16.28 8.63 6.37
C GLU A 250 16.30 10.09 5.90
N SER A 251 15.14 10.75 5.85
CA SER A 251 15.07 12.16 5.45
C SER A 251 15.75 13.08 6.47
N MET A 252 15.69 12.76 7.76
CA MET A 252 16.42 13.48 8.81
C MET A 252 17.92 13.26 8.68
N PHE A 253 18.34 12.00 8.48
CA PHE A 253 19.74 11.64 8.24
C PHE A 253 20.34 12.37 7.03
N LEU A 254 19.67 12.33 5.88
CA LEU A 254 20.13 13.00 4.67
C LEU A 254 20.26 14.52 4.86
N ARG A 255 19.33 15.13 5.61
CA ARG A 255 19.39 16.57 5.92
C ARG A 255 20.58 16.90 6.82
N TRP A 256 20.86 16.04 7.80
CA TRP A 256 22.02 16.20 8.68
C TRP A 256 23.33 16.06 7.90
N ASP A 257 23.48 15.01 7.10
CA ASP A 257 24.68 14.77 6.29
C ASP A 257 24.95 15.93 5.32
N LEU A 258 23.89 16.44 4.67
CA LEU A 258 23.99 17.61 3.80
C LEU A 258 24.43 18.87 4.57
N LYS A 259 23.92 19.07 5.79
CA LYS A 259 24.29 20.23 6.62
C LYS A 259 25.74 20.15 7.07
N GLU A 260 26.19 18.96 7.48
CA GLU A 260 27.56 18.71 7.91
C GLU A 260 28.55 18.91 6.75
N THR A 261 28.27 18.34 5.59
CA THR A 261 29.09 18.52 4.38
C THR A 261 29.12 19.98 3.91
N MET A 262 28.01 20.72 4.02
CA MET A 262 27.99 22.17 3.77
C MET A 262 28.88 22.95 4.74
N HIS A 263 28.83 22.65 6.04
CA HIS A 263 29.70 23.29 7.03
C HIS A 263 31.18 23.02 6.75
N GLN A 264 31.54 21.78 6.39
CA GLN A 264 32.91 21.43 6.03
C GLN A 264 33.38 22.15 4.76
N LEU A 265 32.49 22.37 3.79
CA LEU A 265 32.77 23.14 2.58
C LEU A 265 32.99 24.62 2.89
N GLU A 266 32.15 25.23 3.74
CA GLU A 266 32.32 26.61 4.21
C GLU A 266 33.66 26.78 4.92
N GLU A 267 34.00 25.89 5.86
CA GLU A 267 35.31 25.94 6.53
C GLU A 267 36.48 25.81 5.53
N ARG A 268 36.38 24.91 4.54
CA ARG A 268 37.42 24.74 3.52
C ARG A 268 37.54 25.97 2.63
N LEU A 269 36.43 26.62 2.31
CA LEU A 269 36.39 27.87 1.56
C LEU A 269 37.04 29.00 2.36
N ASP A 270 36.70 29.16 3.65
CA ASP A 270 37.28 30.18 4.53
C ASP A 270 38.79 29.97 4.73
N LYS A 271 39.23 28.73 4.97
CA LYS A 271 40.65 28.40 5.08
C LYS A 271 41.41 28.71 3.78
N LYS A 272 40.83 28.41 2.61
CA LYS A 272 41.44 28.77 1.31
C LYS A 272 41.42 30.28 1.05
N PHE A 273 40.35 30.97 1.44
CA PHE A 273 40.22 32.42 1.27
C PHE A 273 41.24 33.17 2.14
N GLN A 274 41.41 32.75 3.40
CA GLN A 274 42.43 33.28 4.31
C GLN A 274 43.86 32.98 3.85
N ALA A 275 44.12 31.85 3.19
CA ALA A 275 45.43 31.53 2.64
C ALA A 275 45.80 32.40 1.41
N ILE A 276 44.80 32.90 0.68
CA ILE A 276 44.99 33.75 -0.51
C ILE A 276 45.13 35.24 -0.12
N MET A 277 44.49 35.67 0.97
CA MET A 277 44.49 37.06 1.44
C MET A 277 45.81 37.67 2.02
N PRO A 278 46.90 36.95 2.38
CA PRO A 278 48.10 37.62 2.90
C PRO A 278 48.95 38.29 1.81
N GLN A 279 48.75 37.98 0.52
CA GLN A 279 49.60 38.49 -0.56
C GLN A 279 49.04 39.72 -1.30
N ALA A 280 47.74 40.01 -1.18
CA ALA A 280 47.11 41.08 -1.96
C ALA A 280 47.13 42.46 -1.27
N PHE A 281 47.37 42.54 0.05
CA PHE A 281 47.17 43.79 0.80
C PHE A 281 48.46 44.58 1.13
N ILE A 282 49.66 44.07 0.82
CA ILE A 282 50.92 44.81 1.07
C ILE A 282 51.27 45.79 -0.08
N GLN A 283 50.59 45.76 -1.23
CA GLN A 283 51.03 46.53 -2.41
C GLN A 283 50.16 47.72 -2.85
N ALA A 284 49.11 48.14 -2.12
CA ALA A 284 48.22 49.19 -2.64
C ALA A 284 47.91 50.34 -1.67
N SER A 285 48.85 51.29 -1.51
CA SER A 285 48.66 52.76 -1.64
C SER A 285 49.79 53.57 -0.96
N PRO A 286 49.99 54.88 -1.25
CA PRO A 286 49.37 55.74 -2.29
C PRO A 286 50.37 56.67 -3.03
N SER A 287 50.21 56.94 -4.33
CA SER A 287 50.59 58.25 -4.91
C SER A 287 50.32 58.37 -6.42
N SER A 288 49.82 59.54 -6.81
CA SER A 288 49.74 60.14 -8.15
C SER A 288 48.68 59.59 -9.12
N PHE A 289 47.68 60.41 -9.45
CA PHE A 289 47.79 61.30 -10.62
C PHE A 289 46.72 62.40 -10.62
N HIS A 290 47.16 63.54 -11.10
CA HIS A 290 46.52 64.84 -11.12
C HIS A 290 45.47 64.95 -12.25
N ASN A 291 44.38 65.67 -11.96
CA ASN A 291 43.89 66.82 -12.71
C ASN A 291 43.35 66.60 -14.15
N ASN A 292 42.05 66.82 -14.34
CA ASN A 292 41.63 67.84 -15.31
C ASN A 292 40.21 68.35 -15.03
N SER A 293 40.08 69.66 -14.93
CA SER A 293 38.84 70.41 -14.78
C SER A 293 38.56 71.10 -16.11
N ASN A 294 37.40 70.88 -16.75
CA ASN A 294 36.58 71.99 -17.23
C ASN A 294 35.21 71.62 -17.84
N ALA A 295 34.25 72.49 -17.51
CA ALA A 295 33.15 73.02 -18.30
C ALA A 295 31.81 72.26 -18.45
N ASN A 296 30.81 72.84 -17.77
CA ASN A 296 29.47 73.22 -18.23
C ASN A 296 28.43 72.15 -18.63
N SER A 297 27.38 72.00 -17.81
CA SER A 297 26.06 72.67 -17.98
C SER A 297 24.96 72.06 -17.08
N ALA A 298 23.95 72.88 -16.81
CA ALA A 298 22.88 72.78 -15.81
C ALA A 298 21.82 71.62 -16.00
N PRO A 299 20.86 71.42 -15.06
CA PRO A 299 20.19 70.14 -14.69
C PRO A 299 18.70 70.07 -15.15
N PRO A 300 17.70 69.42 -14.47
CA PRO A 300 17.58 68.16 -13.70
C PRO A 300 16.44 67.24 -14.23
N THR A 301 16.32 65.99 -13.75
CA THR A 301 15.00 65.30 -13.74
C THR A 301 14.77 64.48 -12.48
N LYS A 302 13.61 64.74 -11.87
CA LYS A 302 13.06 64.22 -10.61
C LYS A 302 12.40 62.85 -10.83
N SER A 303 12.47 61.97 -9.83
CA SER A 303 11.29 61.33 -9.20
C SER A 303 11.76 60.66 -7.89
N LYS A 304 11.51 61.28 -6.74
CA LYS A 304 10.33 61.10 -5.85
C LYS A 304 10.06 59.63 -5.50
N THR A 305 10.38 59.16 -4.30
CA THR A 305 9.69 59.36 -3.00
C THR A 305 8.54 58.36 -2.81
N SER A 306 8.66 57.56 -1.74
CA SER A 306 7.60 57.01 -0.85
C SER A 306 8.18 55.71 -0.25
N GLN A 307 8.82 55.65 0.92
CA GLN A 307 8.36 56.01 2.27
C GLN A 307 6.89 55.64 2.53
N PHE A 308 6.66 54.57 3.28
CA PHE A 308 5.93 54.56 4.56
C PHE A 308 5.89 53.09 5.06
N HIS A 309 6.63 52.71 6.10
CA HIS A 309 6.34 52.83 7.54
C HIS A 309 5.19 51.96 8.08
N SER A 310 5.57 51.19 9.11
CA SER A 310 4.86 51.00 10.38
C SER A 310 4.18 49.65 10.61
N GLY A 311 4.46 49.07 11.79
CA GLY A 311 3.66 47.99 12.36
C GLY A 311 4.41 47.07 13.31
N ARG A 312 4.94 47.61 14.41
CA ARG A 312 5.51 46.87 15.55
C ARG A 312 4.38 46.42 16.50
N ALA A 313 4.60 45.24 17.10
CA ALA A 313 4.00 44.70 18.32
C ALA A 313 2.54 44.19 18.28
N GLU A 314 2.34 42.92 18.68
CA GLU A 314 1.81 42.60 20.02
C GLU A 314 1.91 41.09 20.32
N GLN A 315 2.32 40.80 21.56
CA GLN A 315 2.31 39.49 22.23
C GLN A 315 0.89 39.13 22.70
N ARG A 316 0.54 37.83 22.71
CA ARG A 316 -0.37 37.16 23.67
C ARG A 316 -0.41 35.66 23.30
N THR A 317 0.26 34.77 24.05
CA THR A 317 -0.36 33.89 25.07
C THR A 317 -1.78 33.45 24.73
N ILE A 318 -1.99 32.14 24.57
CA ILE A 318 -3.12 31.37 25.12
C ILE A 318 -2.67 29.89 25.13
N ASN A 319 -2.49 29.38 26.35
CA ASN A 319 -2.66 27.99 26.72
C ASN A 319 -4.14 27.63 26.53
N GLU A 320 -4.43 26.49 25.90
CA GLU A 320 -5.43 25.50 26.34
C GLU A 320 -5.14 24.17 25.66
#